data_AF-A0A3S0N544-F1
#
_entry.id   AF-A0A3S0N544-F1
#
_cell.length_a   1.000
_cell.length_b   1.000
_cell.length_c   1.000
_cell.angle_alpha   90.00
_cell.angle_beta   90.00
_cell.angle_gamma   90.00
#
_symmetry.space_group_name_H-M   'P 1'
#
loop_
_entity.id
_entity.type
_entity.pdbx_description
1 polymer ?
#
loop_
_entity_poly.entity_id
_entity_poly.type
_entity_poly.pdbx_seq_one_letter_code
_entity_poly.pdbx_strand_id
1 'polypeptide(L)'
;MSISMELTLRVSASIQYGHSDANTSALTGSAARFKPLTSDLKELGIKAQLFSRISLNLAVYEVNQRNIIINANNPSEPDELIQRGADRSRGFEAEFSDTSFLNGIFTEATVILMLKYWMIPTLILWGKEREYF
;
A
#
# COMPACT_ATOMS: atom_id res chain seq x y z
N MET A 1 -5.59 -31.78 13.66
CA MET A 1 -4.76 -30.57 13.50
C MET A 1 -4.94 -30.09 12.08
N SER A 2 -5.44 -28.87 11.87
CA SER A 2 -5.75 -28.36 10.53
C SER A 2 -4.80 -27.21 10.18
N ILE A 3 -4.22 -27.31 9.00
CA ILE A 3 -3.44 -26.25 8.35
C ILE A 3 -4.14 -25.99 7.02
N SER A 4 -4.44 -24.74 6.72
CA SER A 4 -4.97 -24.33 5.42
C SER A 4 -4.04 -23.30 4.79
N MET A 5 -3.78 -23.46 3.50
CA MET A 5 -2.97 -22.55 2.70
C MET A 5 -3.74 -22.18 1.44
N GLU A 6 -3.63 -20.93 1.04
CA GLU A 6 -4.25 -20.36 -0.14
C GLU A 6 -3.21 -19.54 -0.92
N LEU A 7 -3.14 -19.79 -2.22
CA LEU A 7 -2.32 -19.00 -3.15
C LEU A 7 -3.21 -18.00 -3.88
N THR A 8 -2.79 -16.75 -3.95
CA THR A 8 -3.49 -15.67 -4.63
C THR A 8 -2.60 -15.07 -5.70
N LEU A 9 -3.13 -14.90 -6.91
CA LEU A 9 -2.51 -14.13 -7.97
C LEU A 9 -3.43 -12.95 -8.28
N ARG A 10 -2.92 -11.72 -8.21
CA ARG A 10 -3.65 -10.51 -8.61
C ARG A 10 -2.94 -9.82 -9.76
N VAL A 11 -3.70 -9.47 -10.78
CA VAL A 11 -3.26 -8.60 -11.87
C VAL A 11 -4.33 -7.53 -12.04
N SER A 12 -3.91 -6.27 -11.96
CA SER A 12 -4.83 -5.14 -12.03
C SER A 12 -4.23 -4.04 -12.91
N ALA A 13 -5.07 -3.36 -13.67
CA ALA A 13 -4.70 -2.16 -14.41
C ALA A 13 -5.69 -1.05 -14.09
N SER A 14 -5.20 0.18 -13.94
CA SER A 14 -6.03 1.36 -13.70
C SER A 14 -5.58 2.53 -14.57
N ILE A 15 -6.55 3.35 -14.96
CA ILE A 15 -6.34 4.59 -15.71
C ILE A 15 -7.03 5.69 -14.93
N GLN A 16 -6.28 6.72 -14.56
CA GLN A 16 -6.77 7.88 -13.85
C GLN A 16 -6.57 9.12 -14.70
N TYR A 17 -7.68 9.76 -15.06
CA TYR A 17 -7.69 11.05 -15.72
C TYR A 17 -7.45 12.14 -14.68
N GLY A 18 -6.72 13.20 -15.06
CA GLY A 18 -6.35 14.28 -14.15
C GLY A 18 -7.56 14.83 -13.42
N HIS A 19 -7.54 14.75 -12.09
CA HIS A 19 -8.57 15.32 -11.22
C HIS A 19 -8.16 16.77 -10.88
N SER A 20 -9.01 17.74 -11.24
CA SER A 20 -8.85 19.12 -10.79
C SER A 20 -9.36 19.21 -9.34
N ASP A 21 -8.49 19.00 -8.37
CA ASP A 21 -8.81 19.27 -6.96
C ASP A 21 -9.13 20.77 -6.79
N ALA A 22 -10.18 21.10 -6.03
CA ALA A 22 -10.71 22.45 -5.84
C ALA A 22 -9.74 23.48 -5.20
N ASN A 23 -8.48 23.10 -4.96
CA ASN A 23 -7.40 23.99 -4.53
C ASN A 23 -6.38 24.30 -5.65
N THR A 24 -6.66 23.88 -6.89
CA THR A 24 -5.83 24.11 -8.09
C THR A 24 -6.35 25.23 -8.98
N SER A 25 -7.26 26.08 -8.48
CA SER A 25 -7.83 27.22 -9.22
C SER A 25 -6.82 28.29 -9.66
N ALA A 26 -5.54 28.16 -9.29
CA ALA A 26 -4.44 29.01 -9.77
C ALA A 26 -3.61 28.36 -10.91
N LEU A 27 -3.70 27.04 -11.13
CA LEU A 27 -2.95 26.36 -12.18
C LEU A 27 -3.72 26.48 -13.50
N THR A 28 -3.42 27.54 -14.25
CA THR A 28 -4.06 27.88 -15.55
C THR A 28 -3.57 26.98 -16.68
N GLY A 29 -3.52 25.67 -16.45
CA GLY A 29 -3.15 24.65 -17.42
C GLY A 29 -4.11 23.48 -17.28
N SER A 30 -5.09 23.40 -18.18
CA SER A 30 -6.10 22.32 -18.15
C SER A 30 -5.40 20.96 -18.02
N ALA A 31 -5.69 20.22 -16.95
CA ALA A 31 -5.19 18.87 -16.73
C ALA A 31 -5.48 17.92 -17.91
N ALA A 32 -6.38 18.32 -18.82
CA ALA A 32 -6.65 17.68 -20.11
C ALA A 32 -5.46 17.66 -21.09
N ARG A 33 -4.42 18.49 -20.91
CA ARG A 33 -3.21 18.49 -21.77
C ARG A 33 -2.28 17.31 -21.51
N PHE A 34 -2.49 16.60 -20.41
CA PHE A 34 -1.61 15.54 -19.92
C PHE A 34 -2.18 14.17 -20.24
N LYS A 35 -1.31 13.20 -20.54
CA LYS A 35 -1.73 11.81 -20.68
C LYS A 35 -2.28 11.32 -19.33
N PRO A 36 -3.33 10.49 -19.30
CA PRO A 36 -3.82 9.96 -18.03
C PRO A 36 -2.75 9.12 -17.33
N LEU A 37 -2.78 9.13 -15.99
CA LEU A 37 -1.95 8.25 -15.16
C LEU A 37 -2.41 6.81 -15.44
N THR A 38 -1.47 5.94 -15.81
CA THR A 38 -1.75 4.51 -15.98
C THR A 38 -0.96 3.73 -14.94
N SER A 39 -1.61 2.80 -14.25
CA SER A 39 -0.98 1.95 -13.24
C SER A 39 -1.26 0.48 -13.51
N ASP A 40 -0.23 -0.34 -13.51
CA ASP A 40 -0.31 -1.79 -13.63
C ASP A 40 0.26 -2.45 -12.38
N LEU A 41 -0.50 -3.36 -11.77
CA LEU A 41 -0.11 -4.16 -10.62
C LEU A 41 -0.03 -5.64 -11.01
N LYS A 42 1.04 -6.29 -10.56
CA LYS A 42 1.19 -7.74 -10.53
C LYS A 42 1.56 -8.14 -9.11
N GLU A 43 0.79 -9.04 -8.51
CA GLU A 43 1.01 -9.49 -7.14
C GLU A 43 0.81 -11.00 -7.04
N LEU A 44 1.72 -11.65 -6.31
CA LEU A 44 1.63 -13.05 -5.93
C LEU A 44 1.62 -13.11 -4.40
N GLY A 45 0.54 -13.62 -3.83
CA GLY A 45 0.31 -13.72 -2.40
C GLY A 45 0.08 -15.15 -1.92
N ILE A 46 0.49 -15.44 -0.70
CA ILE A 46 0.21 -16.67 0.03
C ILE A 46 -0.44 -16.29 1.35
N LYS A 47 -1.57 -16.92 1.65
CA LYS A 47 -2.23 -16.85 2.95
C LYS A 47 -2.19 -18.22 3.60
N ALA A 48 -1.71 -18.28 4.82
CA ALA A 48 -1.65 -19.51 5.61
C ALA A 48 -2.34 -19.30 6.96
N GLN A 49 -3.14 -20.28 7.35
CA GLN A 49 -3.75 -20.35 8.66
C GLN A 49 -3.33 -21.65 9.35
N LEU A 50 -2.65 -21.50 10.49
CA LEU A 50 -2.10 -22.61 11.26
C LEU A 50 -2.83 -22.67 12.61
N PHE A 51 -3.35 -23.85 12.94
CA PHE A 51 -3.98 -24.14 14.24
C PHE A 51 -5.13 -23.20 14.62
N SER A 52 -5.75 -22.53 13.64
CA SER A 52 -6.79 -21.50 13.83
C SER A 52 -6.40 -20.33 14.74
N ARG A 53 -5.11 -20.15 15.02
CA ARG A 53 -4.59 -19.11 15.94
C ARG A 53 -3.56 -18.23 15.28
N ILE A 54 -2.76 -18.81 14.39
CA ILE A 54 -1.71 -18.13 13.64
C ILE A 54 -2.23 -17.88 12.22
N SER A 55 -2.16 -16.62 11.80
CA SER A 55 -2.41 -16.19 10.43
C SER A 55 -1.15 -15.54 9.88
N LEU A 56 -0.77 -15.95 8.68
CA LEU A 56 0.39 -15.45 7.96
C LEU A 56 -0.05 -15.04 6.55
N ASN A 57 0.20 -13.79 6.18
CA ASN A 57 0.02 -13.28 4.82
C ASN A 57 1.39 -12.89 4.29
N LEU A 58 1.78 -13.41 3.13
CA LEU A 58 2.99 -13.00 2.42
C LEU A 58 2.61 -12.60 1.01
N ALA A 59 3.14 -11.51 0.50
CA ALA A 59 2.94 -11.10 -0.88
C ALA A 59 4.24 -10.53 -1.47
N VAL A 60 4.45 -10.75 -2.76
CA VAL A 60 5.42 -10.04 -3.58
C VAL A 60 4.69 -9.34 -4.69
N TYR A 61 5.11 -8.11 -5.01
CA TYR A 61 4.42 -7.30 -5.99
C TYR A 61 5.36 -6.46 -6.85
N GLU A 62 4.85 -6.13 -8.03
CA GLU A 62 5.37 -5.13 -8.93
C GLU A 62 4.24 -4.17 -9.32
N VAL A 63 4.47 -2.89 -9.10
CA VAL A 63 3.60 -1.80 -9.52
C VAL A 63 4.37 -0.96 -10.53
N ASN A 64 3.79 -0.75 -11.72
CA ASN A 64 4.32 0.15 -12.74
C ASN A 64 3.34 1.32 -12.90
N GLN A 65 3.78 2.53 -12.58
CA GLN A 65 3.00 3.75 -12.78
C GLN A 65 3.64 4.59 -13.89
N ARG A 66 2.83 5.19 -14.75
CA ARG A 66 3.30 6.03 -15.87
C ARG A 66 2.50 7.31 -15.97
N ASN A 67 3.14 8.36 -16.48
CA ASN A 67 2.54 9.69 -16.69
C ASN A 67 2.18 10.38 -15.37
N ILE A 68 2.99 10.18 -14.33
CA ILE A 68 2.81 10.82 -13.02
C ILE A 68 3.00 12.32 -13.19
N ILE A 69 1.98 13.12 -12.85
CA ILE A 69 2.05 14.58 -12.90
C ILE A 69 2.77 15.08 -11.64
N ILE A 70 3.83 15.86 -11.84
CA ILE A 70 4.60 16.48 -10.76
C ILE A 70 4.81 17.96 -11.05
N ASN A 71 5.12 18.73 -10.01
CA ASN A 71 5.60 20.10 -10.19
C ASN A 71 6.97 20.09 -10.90
N ALA A 72 7.16 20.95 -11.89
CA ALA A 72 8.40 21.12 -12.64
C ALA A 72 9.53 21.73 -11.79
N ASN A 73 9.22 22.28 -10.61
CA ASN A 73 10.11 23.00 -9.72
C ASN A 73 10.85 24.15 -10.43
N ASN A 74 10.18 24.79 -11.39
CA ASN A 74 10.71 25.93 -12.12
C ASN A 74 10.53 27.20 -11.25
N PRO A 75 11.61 27.89 -10.83
CA PRO A 75 11.48 29.08 -9.99
C PRO A 75 10.86 30.28 -10.72
N SER A 76 10.88 30.30 -12.06
CA SER A 76 10.22 31.33 -12.88
C SER A 76 8.73 31.05 -13.09
N GLU A 77 8.31 29.78 -13.05
CA GLU A 77 6.92 29.33 -13.16
C GLU A 77 6.65 28.23 -12.12
N PRO A 78 6.37 28.59 -10.84
CA PRO A 78 6.21 27.63 -9.74
C PRO A 78 5.01 26.68 -9.91
N ASP A 79 4.09 27.05 -10.79
CA ASP A 79 2.84 26.35 -11.10
C ASP A 79 2.97 25.42 -12.32
N GLU A 80 4.16 25.35 -12.93
CA GLU A 80 4.41 24.49 -14.07
C GLU A 80 4.34 23.01 -13.65
N LEU A 81 3.49 22.26 -14.35
CA LEU A 81 3.35 20.81 -14.18
C LEU A 81 4.03 20.08 -15.34
N ILE A 82 4.74 19.01 -15.04
CA ILE A 82 5.34 18.10 -16.03
C ILE A 82 4.95 16.66 -15.73
N GLN A 83 4.96 15.82 -16.77
CA GLN A 83 4.79 14.39 -16.59
C GLN A 83 6.14 13.71 -16.44
N ARG A 84 6.32 13.01 -15.32
CA ARG A 84 7.41 12.06 -15.14
C ARG A 84 7.10 10.78 -15.91
N GLY A 85 8.17 10.10 -16.36
CA GLY A 85 8.15 8.84 -17.11
C GLY A 85 7.52 7.67 -16.35
N ALA A 86 8.21 6.53 -16.32
CA ALA A 86 7.71 5.34 -15.63
C ALA A 86 8.37 5.21 -14.25
N ASP A 87 7.55 5.07 -13.21
CA ASP A 87 7.99 4.69 -11.87
C ASP A 87 7.63 3.22 -11.66
N ARG A 88 8.65 2.37 -11.47
CA ARG A 88 8.46 0.97 -11.12
C ARG A 88 8.78 0.78 -9.65
N SER A 89 7.81 0.23 -8.94
CA SER A 89 7.89 -0.12 -7.53
C SER A 89 7.79 -1.63 -7.38
N ARG A 90 8.83 -2.26 -6.84
CA ARG A 90 8.82 -3.70 -6.53
C ARG A 90 9.01 -3.90 -5.04
N GLY A 91 8.37 -4.91 -4.47
CA GLY A 91 8.47 -5.14 -3.04
C GLY A 91 7.84 -6.43 -2.58
N PHE A 92 7.87 -6.59 -1.26
CA PHE A 92 7.19 -7.66 -0.56
C PHE A 92 6.51 -7.13 0.69
N GLU A 93 5.43 -7.80 1.06
CA GLU A 93 4.65 -7.57 2.27
C GLU A 93 4.55 -8.86 3.05
N ALA A 94 4.78 -8.78 4.35
CA ALA A 94 4.64 -9.89 5.26
C ALA A 94 3.87 -9.44 6.50
N GLU A 95 2.77 -10.13 6.78
CA GLU A 95 1.95 -9.92 7.96
C GLU A 95 1.88 -11.22 8.76
N PHE A 96 2.08 -11.09 10.06
CA PHE A 96 1.94 -12.18 11.00
C PHE A 96 0.97 -11.76 12.11
N SER A 97 0.08 -12.67 12.50
CA SER A 97 -0.87 -12.48 13.59
C SER A 97 -1.04 -13.76 14.38
N ASP A 98 -0.96 -13.66 15.71
CA ASP A 98 -1.23 -14.76 16.64
C ASP A 98 -2.29 -14.36 17.66
N THR A 99 -3.37 -15.13 17.74
CA THR A 99 -4.48 -14.93 18.67
C THR A 99 -4.16 -15.44 20.09
N SER A 100 -3.15 -16.31 20.24
CA SER A 100 -2.73 -16.90 21.52
C SER A 100 -2.17 -15.88 22.51
N PHE A 101 -1.61 -14.78 22.01
CA PHE A 101 -0.86 -13.79 22.79
C PHE A 101 -1.68 -13.12 23.91
N LEU A 102 -3.01 -13.15 23.83
CA LEU A 102 -3.90 -12.50 24.79
C LEU A 102 -4.46 -13.43 25.87
N ASN A 103 -4.36 -14.76 25.70
CA ASN A 103 -5.04 -15.72 26.59
C ASN A 103 -4.19 -16.16 27.81
N GLY A 104 -2.93 -15.73 27.92
CA GLY A 104 -2.01 -16.14 28.99
C GLY A 104 -1.76 -15.12 30.11
N ILE A 105 -2.33 -13.91 30.04
CA ILE A 105 -1.93 -12.77 30.90
C ILE A 105 -3.06 -12.24 31.81
N PHE A 106 -4.30 -12.70 31.69
CA PHE A 106 -5.44 -12.11 32.41
C PHE A 106 -6.18 -13.10 33.30
N THR A 107 -5.57 -13.45 34.43
CA THR A 107 -6.29 -14.01 35.59
C THR A 107 -6.38 -12.92 36.65
N GLU A 108 -7.56 -12.30 36.69
CA GLU A 108 -8.14 -11.50 37.78
C GLU A 108 -7.50 -10.11 38.06
N ALA A 109 -8.33 -9.06 37.99
CA ALA A 109 -8.13 -7.65 38.36
C ALA A 109 -7.49 -6.64 37.36
N THR A 110 -6.75 -7.03 36.32
CA THR A 110 -6.11 -6.06 35.38
C THR A 110 -6.95 -5.72 34.13
N VAL A 111 -8.27 -5.94 34.14
CA VAL A 111 -9.10 -5.84 32.92
C VAL A 111 -9.59 -4.41 32.63
N ILE A 112 -9.67 -3.52 33.63
CA ILE A 112 -10.31 -2.20 33.43
C ILE A 112 -9.29 -1.08 33.07
N LEU A 113 -7.99 -1.26 33.33
CA LEU A 113 -6.98 -0.23 33.00
C LEU A 113 -6.28 -0.44 31.64
N MET A 114 -6.35 -1.64 31.04
CA MET A 114 -5.63 -1.97 29.80
C MET A 114 -6.41 -1.71 28.50
N LEU A 115 -7.68 -1.30 28.56
CA LEU A 115 -8.45 -0.98 27.35
C LEU A 115 -8.02 0.34 26.67
N LYS A 116 -7.10 1.10 27.26
CA LYS A 116 -6.70 2.42 26.73
C LYS A 116 -5.34 2.45 26.02
N TYR A 117 -4.48 1.42 26.15
CA TYR A 117 -3.07 1.56 25.72
C TYR A 117 -2.45 0.42 24.91
N TRP A 118 -3.08 -0.74 24.72
CA TRP A 118 -2.43 -1.83 23.97
C TRP A 118 -3.44 -2.58 23.09
N MET A 119 -3.44 -2.25 21.81
CA MET A 119 -4.25 -2.88 20.77
C MET A 119 -3.30 -3.54 19.74
N ILE A 120 -3.42 -4.87 19.61
CA ILE A 120 -2.97 -5.75 18.51
C ILE A 120 -1.44 -5.87 18.25
N PRO A 121 -0.82 -7.06 18.45
CA PRO A 121 0.55 -7.34 17.97
C PRO A 121 0.52 -7.79 16.50
N THR A 122 0.13 -6.91 15.59
CA THR A 122 0.36 -7.10 14.15
C THR A 122 1.74 -6.56 13.83
N LEU A 123 2.68 -7.45 13.48
CA LEU A 123 3.95 -7.04 12.90
C LEU A 123 3.82 -7.07 11.39
N ILE A 124 3.85 -5.88 10.77
CA ILE A 124 3.84 -5.70 9.32
C ILE A 124 5.26 -5.35 8.90
N LEU A 125 5.86 -6.17 8.04
CA LEU A 125 7.19 -5.94 7.48
C LEU A 125 7.08 -5.56 6.00
N TRP A 126 7.82 -4.53 5.59
CA TRP A 126 7.77 -4.00 4.23
C TRP A 126 9.18 -3.72 3.70
N GLY A 127 9.42 -4.15 2.46
CA GLY A 127 10.61 -3.79 1.69
C GLY A 127 10.21 -3.38 0.27
N LYS A 128 10.56 -2.16 -0.14
CA LYS A 128 10.29 -1.61 -1.48
C LYS A 128 11.53 -1.00 -2.09
N GLU A 129 11.77 -1.34 -3.35
CA GLU A 129 12.76 -0.73 -4.22
C GLU A 129 12.04 0.04 -5.32
N ARG A 130 12.47 1.28 -5.58
CA ARG A 130 11.92 2.13 -6.64
C ARG A 130 12.97 2.35 -7.72
N GLU A 131 12.63 2.01 -8.95
CA GLU A 131 13.44 2.29 -10.13
C GLU A 131 12.73 3.37 -10.97
N TYR A 132 13.46 4.44 -11.30
CA TYR A 132 12.97 5.52 -12.15
C TYR A 132 13.49 5.32 -13.57
N PHE A 133 12.60 5.36 -14.56
CA PHE A 133 12.92 5.22 -15.99
C PHE A 133 12.39 6.39 -16.82
#